data_AF-A0A383AQX6-F1
#
_entry.id   AF-A0A383AQX6-F1
#
_cell.length_a   1.000
_cell.length_b   1.000
_cell.length_c   1.000
_cell.angle_alpha   90.00
_cell.angle_beta   90.00
_cell.angle_gamma   90.00
#
_symmetry.space_group_name_H-M   'P 1'
#
loop_
_entity.id
_entity.type
_entity.pdbx_description
1 polymer ?
#
loop_
_entity_poly.entity_id
_entity_poly.type
_entity_poly.pdbx_seq_one_letter_code
_entity_poly.pdbx_strand_id
1 'polypeptide(L)' 'MLKRILIILLLASIALAQSPVDLYNSASASLEAGEISDAENDFNEALKVDPTFAPAYVG' A
#
# COMPACT_ATOMS: atom_id res chain seq x y z
N MET A 1 23.11 -17.22 -15.26
CA MET A 1 22.93 -15.80 -14.85
C MET A 1 21.47 -15.36 -14.95
N LEU A 2 20.80 -15.52 -16.10
CA LEU A 2 19.41 -15.09 -16.30
C LEU A 2 18.39 -15.66 -15.29
N LYS A 3 18.47 -16.96 -14.94
CA LYS A 3 17.57 -17.58 -13.95
C LYS A 3 17.69 -16.98 -12.55
N ARG A 4 18.90 -16.54 -12.14
CA ARG A 4 19.12 -15.89 -10.83
C ARG A 4 18.51 -14.49 -10.79
N ILE A 5 18.65 -13.75 -11.89
CA ILE A 5 18.01 -12.44 -12.06
C ILE A 5 16.49 -12.58 -11.99
N LEU A 6 15.92 -13.59 -12.66
CA LEU A 6 14.48 -13.86 -12.63
C LEU A 6 13.96 -14.14 -11.21
N ILE A 7 14.70 -14.92 -10.41
CA ILE A 7 14.33 -15.21 -9.01
C ILE A 7 14.38 -13.94 -8.15
N ILE A 8 15.38 -13.09 -8.33
CA ILE A 8 15.49 -11.83 -7.58
C ILE A 8 14.32 -10.89 -7.90
N LEU A 9 13.94 -10.78 -9.18
CA LEU A 9 12.81 -9.94 -9.60
C LEU A 9 11.49 -10.44 -9.02
N LEU A 10 11.28 -11.76 -8.98
CA LEU A 10 10.05 -12.36 -8.43
C LEU A 10 9.95 -12.20 -6.91
N LEU A 11 11.07 -12.21 -6.19
CA LEU A 11 11.09 -11.93 -4.75
C LEU A 11 10.85 -10.45 -4.45
N ALA A 12 11.38 -9.54 -5.27
CA ALA A 12 11.20 -8.10 -5.10
C ALA A 12 9.73 -7.67 -5.27
N SER A 13 8.99 -8.28 -6.20
CA SER A 13 7.57 -7.95 -6.41
C SER A 13 6.69 -8.32 -5.21
N ILE A 14 7.04 -9.38 -4.47
CA ILE A 14 6.31 -9.80 -3.28
C ILE A 14 6.58 -8.84 -2.13
N ALA A 15 7.82 -8.36 -1.99
CA ALA A 15 8.21 -7.42 -0.95
C ALA A 15 7.58 -6.03 -1.10
N LEU A 16 7.21 -5.64 -2.33
CA LEU A 16 6.57 -4.36 -2.64
C LEU A 16 5.04 -4.44 -2.69
N ALA A 17 4.47 -5.64 -2.56
CA ALA A 17 3.02 -5.81 -2.54
C ALA A 17 2.47 -5.48 -1.15
N GLN A 18 1.83 -4.32 -1.02
CA GLN A 18 1.15 -3.93 0.22
C GLN A 18 -0.30 -4.41 0.22
N SER A 19 -0.81 -4.83 1.38
CA SER A 19 -2.23 -5.13 1.55
C SER A 19 -3.04 -3.83 1.75
N PRO A 20 -4.36 -3.82 1.46
CA PRO A 20 -5.18 -2.64 1.71
C PRO A 20 -5.20 -2.25 3.21
N VAL A 21 -4.99 -3.21 4.11
CA VAL A 21 -4.89 -2.99 5.55
C VAL A 21 -3.60 -2.25 5.92
N ASP A 22 -2.46 -2.63 5.31
CA ASP A 22 -1.17 -1.98 5.58
C ASP A 22 -1.19 -0.53 5.08
N LEU A 23 -1.74 -0.31 3.89
CA LEU A 23 -1.94 1.03 3.31
C LEU A 23 -2.84 1.89 4.18
N TYR A 24 -3.96 1.35 4.70
CA TYR A 24 -4.83 2.07 5.62
C TYR A 24 -4.15 2.45 6.95
N ASN A 25 -3.34 1.54 7.50
CA ASN A 25 -2.59 1.82 8.73
C ASN A 25 -1.54 2.92 8.52
N SER A 26 -0.85 2.89 7.37
CA SER A 26 0.08 3.95 6.95
C SER A 26 -0.65 5.29 6.81
N ALA A 27 -1.76 5.31 6.08
CA ALA A 27 -2.58 6.50 5.88
C ALA A 27 -3.06 7.10 7.21
N SER A 28 -3.51 6.25 8.14
CA SER A 28 -3.96 6.67 9.47
C SER A 28 -2.82 7.31 10.28
N ALA A 29 -1.61 6.75 10.21
CA ALA A 29 -0.45 7.34 10.86
C ALA A 29 -0.05 8.70 10.26
N SER A 30 -0.08 8.83 8.94
CA SER A 30 0.16 10.11 8.24
C SER A 30 -0.90 11.15 8.60
N LEU A 31 -2.17 10.74 8.71
CA LEU A 31 -3.26 11.61 9.12
C LEU A 31 -3.07 12.14 10.55
N GLU A 32 -2.66 11.26 11.48
CA GLU A 32 -2.32 11.64 12.85
C GLU A 32 -1.12 12.61 12.92
N ALA A 33 -0.17 12.47 11.99
CA ALA A 33 0.98 13.36 11.86
C ALA A 33 0.64 14.71 11.18
N GLY A 34 -0.57 14.87 10.62
CA GLY A 34 -0.98 16.04 9.85
C GLY A 34 -0.46 16.05 8.41
N GLU A 35 0.09 14.94 7.94
CA GLU A 35 0.59 14.71 6.57
C GLU A 35 -0.57 14.33 5.66
N ILE A 36 -1.52 15.26 5.48
CA ILE A 36 -2.83 14.99 4.86
C ILE A 36 -2.70 14.43 3.43
N SER A 37 -1.79 14.97 2.62
CA SER A 37 -1.60 14.51 1.24
C SER A 37 -1.09 13.06 1.17
N ASP A 38 -0.24 12.67 2.11
CA ASP A 38 0.32 11.32 2.16
C ASP A 38 -0.74 10.33 2.65
N ALA A 39 -1.55 10.73 3.64
CA ALA A 39 -2.72 9.96 4.06
C ALA A 39 -3.73 9.72 2.92
N GLU A 40 -4.09 10.77 2.18
CA GLU A 40 -5.01 10.68 1.05
C GLU A 40 -4.48 9.73 -0.04
N ASN A 41 -3.18 9.79 -0.34
CA ASN A 41 -2.56 8.88 -1.31
C ASN A 41 -2.66 7.43 -0.86
N ASP A 42 -2.33 7.13 0.40
CA ASP A 42 -2.35 5.76 0.91
C ASP A 42 -3.78 5.20 1.03
N PHE A 43 -4.78 6.01 1.42
CA PHE A 43 -6.19 5.59 1.36
C PHE A 43 -6.64 5.28 -0.07
N ASN A 44 -6.27 6.11 -1.04
CA ASN A 44 -6.58 5.87 -2.44
C ASN A 44 -5.88 4.62 -2.99
N GLU A 45 -4.64 4.34 -2.60
CA GLU A 45 -3.96 3.09 -2.97
C GLU A 45 -4.65 1.88 -2.34
N ALA A 46 -5.10 1.96 -1.08
CA ALA A 46 -5.86 0.87 -0.46
C ALA A 46 -7.11 0.51 -1.28
N LEU A 47 -7.83 1.52 -1.79
CA LEU A 47 -8.99 1.34 -2.66
C LEU A 47 -8.64 0.85 -4.07
N LYS A 48 -7.44 1.15 -4.59
CA LYS A 48 -6.97 0.57 -5.85
C LYS A 48 -6.66 -0.91 -5.70
N VAL A 49 -6.11 -1.32 -4.55
CA VAL A 49 -5.80 -2.72 -4.24
C VAL A 49 -7.09 -3.51 -3.98
N ASP A 50 -7.99 -2.98 -3.15
CA ASP A 50 -9.30 -3.55 -2.87
C ASP A 50 -10.38 -2.47 -2.86
N PRO A 51 -11.15 -2.31 -3.96
CA PRO A 51 -12.23 -1.34 -4.04
C PRO A 51 -13.38 -1.57 -3.04
N THR A 52 -13.43 -2.74 -2.39
CA THR A 52 -14.44 -3.06 -1.38
C THR A 52 -13.97 -2.82 0.04
N PHE A 53 -12.74 -2.33 0.22
CA PHE A 53 -12.13 -2.07 1.52
C PHE A 53 -12.75 -0.84 2.20
N ALA A 54 -13.90 -1.05 2.85
CA ALA A 54 -14.71 -0.04 3.49
C ALA A 54 -13.95 0.97 4.39
N PRO A 55 -12.93 0.56 5.19
CA PRO A 55 -12.22 1.51 6.06
C PRO A 55 -11.57 2.68 5.31
N ALA A 56 -11.05 2.46 4.09
CA ALA A 56 -10.38 3.50 3.32
C ALA A 56 -11.33 4.54 2.69
N TYR A 57 -12.65 4.33 2.73
CA TYR A 57 -13.63 5.36 2.34
C TYR A 57 -13.97 6.33 3.48
N VAL A 58 -13.70 5.93 4.73
CA VAL A 58 -14.12 6.67 5.94
C VAL A 58 -12.94 7.37 6.61
N GLY A 59 -11.72 6.84 6.42
CA GLY A 59 -10.48 7.47 6.87
C GLY A 59 -10.19 8.76 6.12
#